data_AF-A0A1J3IKK9-F1
#
_entry.id   AF-A0A1J3IKK9-F1
#
_cell.length_a   1.000
_cell.length_b   1.000
_cell.length_c   1.000
_cell.angle_alpha   90.00
_cell.angle_beta   90.00
_cell.angle_gamma   90.00
#
_symmetry.space_group_name_H-M   'P 1'
#
loop_
_entity.id
_entity.type
_entity.pdbx_description
1 polymer ?
#
loop_
_entity_poly.entity_id
_entity_poly.type
_entity_poly.pdbx_seq_one_letter_code
_entity_poly.pdbx_strand_id
1 'polypeptide(L)'
;KNFDATQAAINQLRSKSAKDVLRHIDHHHSTLAFCRRWLDDAGLQSYLLGLKQLCDADIVRPYPPLVDIRGSYTAQYEHTIVMRPTCKEVITRGDDY
;
A
#
# COMPACT_ATOMS: atom_id res chain seq x y z
N LYS A 1 1.26 -10.51 -14.16
CA LYS A 1 0.59 -9.26 -13.69
C LYS A 1 -0.35 -8.84 -14.80
N ASN A 2 -1.67 -8.89 -14.60
CA ASN A 2 -2.65 -8.49 -15.62
C ASN A 2 -2.81 -6.96 -15.62
N PHE A 3 -1.82 -6.24 -16.14
CA PHE A 3 -1.89 -4.78 -16.29
C PHE A 3 -3.09 -4.34 -17.16
N ASP A 4 -3.43 -5.14 -18.16
CA ASP A 4 -4.56 -4.87 -19.08
C ASP A 4 -5.91 -4.91 -18.36
N ALA A 5 -6.09 -5.83 -17.41
CA ALA A 5 -7.32 -5.95 -16.63
C ALA A 5 -7.48 -4.76 -15.66
N THR A 6 -6.38 -4.30 -15.04
CA THR A 6 -6.38 -3.11 -14.20
C THR A 6 -6.69 -1.85 -15.01
N GLN A 7 -6.14 -1.70 -16.20
CA GLN A 7 -6.40 -0.54 -17.06
C GLN A 7 -7.86 -0.48 -17.53
N ALA A 8 -8.47 -1.62 -17.86
CA ALA A 8 -9.89 -1.69 -18.19
C ALA A 8 -10.78 -1.30 -17.00
N ALA A 9 -10.46 -1.76 -15.79
CA ALA A 9 -11.17 -1.39 -14.55
C ALA A 9 -11.04 0.12 -14.25
N ILE A 10 -9.86 0.70 -14.46
CA ILE A 10 -9.63 2.14 -14.31
C ILE A 10 -10.52 2.94 -15.27
N ASN A 11 -10.67 2.50 -16.52
CA ASN A 11 -11.50 3.18 -17.51
C ASN A 11 -13.00 3.11 -17.18
N GLN A 12 -13.43 2.12 -16.39
CA GLN A 12 -14.83 1.94 -15.96
C GLN A 12 -15.19 2.75 -14.70
N LEU A 13 -14.21 3.36 -14.00
CA LEU A 13 -14.48 4.25 -12.88
C LEU A 13 -15.32 5.46 -13.35
N ARG A 14 -16.54 5.59 -12.82
CA ARG A 14 -17.42 6.75 -13.09
C ARG A 14 -17.38 7.80 -11.98
N SER A 15 -17.03 7.41 -10.77
CA SER A 15 -16.98 8.28 -9.59
C SER A 15 -15.84 9.28 -9.68
N LYS A 16 -16.16 10.58 -9.55
CA LYS A 16 -15.17 11.66 -9.47
C LYS A 16 -14.24 11.47 -8.27
N SER A 17 -14.80 11.16 -7.10
CA SER A 17 -14.04 10.91 -5.88
C SER A 17 -13.02 9.79 -6.06
N ALA A 18 -13.42 8.65 -6.65
CA ALA A 18 -12.50 7.53 -6.87
C ALA A 18 -11.40 7.86 -7.90
N LYS A 19 -11.71 8.65 -8.95
CA LYS A 19 -10.68 9.14 -9.89
C LYS A 19 -9.70 10.11 -9.23
N ASP A 20 -10.18 10.99 -8.37
CA ASP A 20 -9.34 11.96 -7.67
C ASP A 20 -8.38 11.24 -6.70
N VAL A 21 -8.89 10.27 -5.95
CA VAL A 21 -8.08 9.41 -5.06
C VAL A 21 -7.07 8.60 -5.86
N LEU A 22 -7.48 7.96 -6.95
CA LEU A 22 -6.58 7.16 -7.78
C LEU A 22 -5.46 8.02 -8.37
N ARG A 23 -5.77 9.22 -8.87
CA ARG A 23 -4.76 10.16 -9.39
C ARG A 23 -3.75 10.56 -8.32
N HIS A 24 -4.22 10.81 -7.09
CA HIS A 24 -3.34 11.12 -5.98
C HIS A 24 -2.43 9.94 -5.63
N ILE A 25 -2.99 8.73 -5.52
CA ILE A 25 -2.22 7.50 -5.24
C ILE A 25 -1.17 7.27 -6.32
N ASP A 26 -1.53 7.36 -7.59
CA ASP A 26 -0.61 7.13 -8.72
C ASP A 26 0.55 8.14 -8.73
N HIS A 27 0.26 9.42 -8.47
CA HIS A 27 1.27 10.48 -8.47
C HIS A 27 2.23 10.41 -7.27
N HIS A 28 1.75 10.06 -6.07
CA HIS A 28 2.55 10.14 -4.85
C HIS A 28 3.08 8.80 -4.34
N HIS A 29 2.41 7.69 -4.64
CA HIS A 29 2.74 6.37 -4.11
C HIS A 29 3.01 5.35 -5.21
N SER A 30 2.37 5.50 -6.38
CA SER A 30 2.43 4.56 -7.50
C SER A 30 2.13 3.13 -7.02
N THR A 31 3.15 2.29 -6.85
CA THR A 31 3.02 0.89 -6.39
C THR A 31 3.47 0.66 -4.96
N LEU A 32 3.96 1.70 -4.27
CA LEU A 32 4.32 1.65 -2.85
C LEU A 32 3.06 1.64 -1.98
N ALA A 33 3.17 1.01 -0.80
CA ALA A 33 2.10 1.04 0.19
C ALA A 33 1.88 2.47 0.72
N PHE A 34 0.66 2.76 1.12
CA PHE A 34 0.27 4.03 1.76
C PHE A 34 -0.71 3.76 2.90
N CYS A 35 -1.03 4.79 3.68
CA CYS A 35 -2.04 4.70 4.73
C CYS A 35 -3.01 5.89 4.67
N ARG A 36 -4.18 5.76 5.31
CA ARG A 36 -5.21 6.83 5.32
C ARG A 36 -4.68 8.16 5.85
N ARG A 37 -3.85 8.12 6.89
CA ARG A 37 -3.21 9.31 7.47
C ARG A 37 -2.45 10.14 6.43
N TRP A 38 -1.76 9.51 5.49
CA TRP A 38 -1.04 10.25 4.44
C TRP A 38 -1.98 10.95 3.46
N LEU A 39 -3.17 10.38 3.21
CA LEU A 39 -4.20 11.04 2.41
C LEU A 39 -4.82 12.22 3.18
N ASP A 40 -5.02 12.06 4.49
CA ASP A 40 -5.48 13.13 5.38
C ASP A 40 -4.46 14.29 5.42
N ASP A 41 -3.18 13.97 5.62
CA ASP A 41 -2.06 14.93 5.66
C ASP A 41 -1.89 15.67 4.32
N ALA A 42 -2.19 15.00 3.20
CA ALA A 42 -2.23 15.60 1.87
C ALA A 42 -3.47 16.48 1.62
N GLY A 43 -4.39 16.56 2.59
CA GLY A 43 -5.57 17.42 2.54
C GLY A 43 -6.74 16.85 1.74
N LEU A 44 -6.73 15.55 1.38
CA LEU A 44 -7.85 14.95 0.68
C LEU A 44 -9.09 14.93 1.58
N GLN A 45 -10.23 15.37 1.05
CA GLN A 45 -11.50 15.41 1.77
C GLN A 45 -12.47 14.35 1.25
N SER A 46 -13.29 13.79 2.13
CA SER A 46 -14.39 12.87 1.77
C SER A 46 -13.97 11.70 0.86
N TYR A 47 -12.74 11.22 0.98
CA TYR A 47 -12.15 10.24 0.05
C TYR A 47 -12.51 8.79 0.37
N LEU A 48 -13.10 8.50 1.54
CA LEU A 48 -13.35 7.12 2.01
C LEU A 48 -14.23 6.31 1.08
N LEU A 49 -15.27 6.93 0.49
CA LEU A 49 -16.14 6.26 -0.48
C LEU A 49 -15.38 5.95 -1.78
N GLY A 50 -14.59 6.92 -2.27
CA GLY A 50 -13.74 6.73 -3.44
C GLY A 50 -12.72 5.62 -3.23
N LEU A 51 -12.05 5.61 -2.07
CA LEU A 51 -11.10 4.57 -1.69
C LEU A 51 -11.76 3.19 -1.61
N LYS A 52 -12.96 3.08 -1.03
CA LYS A 52 -13.72 1.82 -1.01
C LYS A 52 -14.01 1.31 -2.42
N GLN A 53 -14.45 2.19 -3.33
CA GLN A 53 -14.70 1.82 -4.73
C GLN A 53 -13.45 1.30 -5.44
N LEU A 54 -12.27 1.87 -5.15
CA LEU A 54 -11.00 1.37 -5.69
C LEU A 54 -10.63 -0.02 -5.15
N CYS A 55 -10.95 -0.28 -3.88
CA CYS A 55 -10.77 -1.61 -3.28
C CYS A 55 -11.74 -2.65 -3.87
N ASP A 56 -13.03 -2.29 -3.99
CA ASP A 56 -14.07 -3.17 -4.54
C ASP A 56 -13.77 -3.54 -6.02
N ALA A 57 -13.04 -2.67 -6.74
CA ALA A 57 -12.58 -2.90 -8.11
C ALA A 57 -11.22 -3.63 -8.23
N ASP A 58 -10.60 -4.07 -7.12
CA ASP A 58 -9.23 -4.65 -7.04
C ASP A 58 -8.14 -3.77 -7.70
N ILE A 59 -8.35 -2.46 -7.77
CA ILE A 59 -7.34 -1.49 -8.23
C ILE A 59 -6.38 -1.18 -7.07
N VAL A 60 -6.92 -1.06 -5.86
CA VAL A 60 -6.16 -0.90 -4.61
C VAL A 60 -6.45 -2.10 -3.73
N ARG A 61 -5.44 -2.65 -3.05
CA ARG A 61 -5.63 -3.78 -2.14
C ARG A 61 -5.60 -3.32 -0.69
N PRO A 62 -6.65 -3.59 0.11
CA PRO A 62 -6.61 -3.31 1.54
C PRO A 62 -5.66 -4.29 2.24
N TYR A 63 -4.85 -3.79 3.16
CA TYR A 63 -3.99 -4.60 4.03
C TYR A 63 -4.35 -4.31 5.50
N PRO A 64 -5.35 -5.02 6.07
CA PRO A 64 -5.77 -4.81 7.44
C PRO A 64 -4.71 -5.30 8.45
N PRO A 65 -4.82 -4.89 9.73
CA PRO A 65 -3.95 -5.43 10.78
C PRO A 65 -3.98 -6.96 10.83
N LEU A 66 -2.80 -7.58 10.90
CA LEU A 66 -2.66 -9.02 11.13
C LEU A 66 -2.50 -9.24 12.62
N VAL A 67 -3.45 -9.97 13.22
CA VAL A 67 -3.53 -10.19 14.66
C VAL A 67 -3.60 -11.68 14.96
N ASP A 68 -2.90 -12.09 16.01
CA ASP A 68 -2.93 -13.46 16.54
C ASP A 68 -4.13 -13.66 17.50
N ILE A 69 -4.28 -14.86 18.05
CA ILE A 69 -5.38 -15.21 18.96
C ILE A 69 -5.41 -14.32 20.19
N ARG A 70 -6.62 -14.08 20.70
CA ARG A 70 -6.81 -13.20 21.85
C ARG A 70 -5.99 -13.66 23.06
N GLY A 71 -5.16 -12.77 23.59
CA GLY A 71 -4.34 -13.01 24.77
C GLY A 71 -2.94 -13.57 24.46
N SER A 72 -2.59 -13.81 23.19
CA SER A 72 -1.21 -14.11 22.83
C SER A 72 -0.33 -12.84 22.77
N TYR A 73 0.97 -13.06 22.71
CA TYR A 73 1.99 -12.01 22.62
C TYR A 73 2.89 -12.28 21.41
N THR A 74 3.13 -11.25 20.61
CA THR A 74 3.93 -11.33 19.38
C THR A 74 5.15 -10.41 19.47
N ALA A 75 6.29 -10.86 18.95
CA ALA A 75 7.51 -10.05 18.79
C ALA A 75 8.04 -10.18 17.35
N GLN A 76 8.71 -9.15 16.84
CA GLN A 76 9.23 -9.11 15.46
C GLN A 76 10.60 -8.42 15.41
N TYR A 77 11.51 -8.97 14.60
CA TYR A 77 12.75 -8.33 14.14
C TYR A 77 12.80 -8.41 12.61
N GLU A 78 13.38 -7.41 11.95
CA GLU A 78 13.46 -7.35 10.49
C GLU A 78 14.79 -6.74 10.03
N HIS A 79 15.41 -7.35 9.01
CA HIS A 79 16.53 -6.78 8.28
C HIS A 79 16.33 -6.95 6.78
N THR A 80 16.70 -5.92 6.03
CA THR A 80 16.89 -6.00 4.58
C THR A 80 18.28 -6.54 4.28
N ILE A 81 18.34 -7.59 3.45
CA ILE A 81 19.58 -8.25 3.03
C ILE A 81 19.70 -8.14 1.51
N VAL A 82 20.90 -7.81 1.03
CA VAL A 82 21.23 -7.80 -0.39
C VAL A 82 22.14 -8.98 -0.69
N MET A 83 21.71 -9.85 -1.61
CA MET A 83 22.53 -10.93 -2.15
C MET A 83 23.34 -10.39 -3.32
N ARG A 84 24.59 -10.00 -3.05
CA ARG A 84 25.52 -9.52 -4.08
C ARG A 84 26.22 -10.71 -4.75
N PRO A 85 26.80 -10.51 -5.94
CA PRO A 85 27.59 -11.55 -6.59
C PRO A 85 28.71 -12.12 -5.72
N THR A 86 29.30 -11.31 -4.83
CA THR A 86 30.47 -11.68 -4.02
C THR A 86 30.16 -11.98 -2.56
N CYS A 87 28.99 -11.58 -2.04
CA CYS A 87 28.65 -11.77 -0.65
C CYS A 87 27.14 -11.61 -0.37
N LYS A 88 26.74 -12.07 0.81
CA LYS A 88 25.48 -11.68 1.44
C LYS A 88 25.75 -10.49 2.35
N GLU A 89 25.07 -9.39 2.14
CA GLU A 89 25.21 -8.18 2.94
C GLU A 89 23.91 -7.85 3.67
N VAL A 90 23.98 -7.66 4.98
CA VAL A 90 22.85 -7.18 5.80
C VAL A 90 22.91 -5.66 5.85
N ILE A 91 22.23 -4.99 4.93
CA ILE A 91 22.38 -3.53 4.72
C ILE A 91 21.73 -2.66 5.81
N THR A 92 20.97 -3.28 6.72
CA THR A 92 20.26 -2.60 7.81
C THR A 92 20.81 -2.98 9.19
N ARG A 93 21.98 -3.65 9.25
CA ARG A 93 22.65 -4.01 10.51
C ARG A 93 23.16 -2.77 11.23
N GLY A 94 22.81 -2.61 12.50
CA GLY A 94 23.37 -1.60 13.42
C GLY A 94 24.04 -2.25 14.64
N ASP A 95 24.49 -1.42 15.59
CA ASP A 95 25.04 -1.88 16.88
C ASP A 95 23.93 -2.33 17.86
N ASP A 96 22.68 -2.02 17.55
CA ASP A 96 21.49 -2.30 18.36
C ASP A 96 20.88 -3.68 18.07
N TYR A 97 20.69 -4.07 16.80
CA TYR A 97 20.22 -5.40 16.41
C TYR A 97 20.45 -5.79 14.95
#